data_AF-A0A126PGD7-F1
#
_entry.id   AF-A0A126PGD7-F1
#
_cell.length_a   1.000
_cell.length_b   1.000
_cell.length_c   1.000
_cell.angle_alpha   90.00
_cell.angle_beta   90.00
_cell.angle_gamma   90.00
#
_symmetry.space_group_name_H-M   'P 1'
#
loop_
_entity.id
_entity.type
_entity.pdbx_description
1 polymer ?
#
loop_
_entity_poly.entity_id
_entity_poly.type
_entity_poly.pdbx_seq_one_letter_code
_entity_poly.pdbx_strand_id
1 'polypeptide(L)'
;MLTFNVDVDIKALLREAALQAAREAQAQLPAVDPQVSVPIAAKTLSVYPSTVRRYFDLPLGHPQHLPYVSTSNHAAGRRVLQSDIAAWQQRNRSGQVVPLPVTHAAKRKAK
;
A
#
# COMPACT_ATOMS: atom_id res chain seq x y z
N MET A 1 -42.51 34.77 6.90
CA MET A 1 -42.94 33.74 5.93
C MET A 1 -41.66 33.07 5.43
N LEU A 2 -41.33 31.89 5.95
CA LEU A 2 -40.10 31.16 5.57
C LEU A 2 -40.45 30.26 4.38
N THR A 3 -40.02 30.63 3.18
CA THR A 3 -40.11 29.79 1.98
C THR A 3 -39.02 28.73 2.05
N PHE A 4 -39.38 27.54 2.54
CA PHE A 4 -38.55 26.36 2.42
C PHE A 4 -38.51 25.93 0.95
N ASN A 5 -37.32 25.93 0.37
CA ASN A 5 -37.11 25.49 -1.01
C ASN A 5 -36.94 23.96 -1.00
N VAL A 6 -38.07 23.27 -0.87
CA VAL A 6 -38.21 21.83 -0.57
C VAL A 6 -37.30 20.94 -1.45
N ASP A 7 -37.12 21.30 -2.72
CA ASP A 7 -36.27 20.58 -3.67
C ASP A 7 -34.76 20.62 -3.34
N VAL A 8 -34.30 21.71 -2.73
CA VAL A 8 -32.89 21.87 -2.33
C VAL A 8 -32.63 21.08 -1.04
N ASP A 9 -33.59 21.10 -0.12
CA ASP A 9 -33.50 20.38 1.16
C ASP A 9 -33.53 18.86 0.98
N ILE A 10 -34.36 18.33 0.07
CA ILE A 10 -34.41 16.88 -0.22
C ILE A 10 -33.09 16.42 -0.86
N LYS A 11 -32.51 17.19 -1.78
CA LYS A 11 -31.22 16.85 -2.41
C LYS A 11 -30.07 16.88 -1.41
N ALA A 12 -30.09 17.83 -0.47
CA ALA A 12 -29.11 17.91 0.61
C ALA A 12 -29.20 16.69 1.54
N LEU A 13 -30.42 16.31 1.95
CA LEU A 13 -30.67 15.12 2.77
C LEU A 13 -30.24 13.82 2.08
N LEU A 14 -30.58 13.65 0.79
CA LEU A 14 -30.16 12.48 0.02
C LEU A 14 -28.64 12.39 -0.12
N ARG A 15 -27.97 13.53 -0.29
CA ARG A 15 -26.50 13.59 -0.36
C ARG A 15 -25.85 13.23 0.97
N GLU A 16 -26.42 13.70 2.08
CA GLU A 16 -25.93 13.37 3.42
C GLU A 16 -26.13 11.89 3.74
N ALA A 17 -27.30 11.32 3.42
CA ALA A 17 -27.55 9.89 3.56
C ALA A 17 -26.60 9.05 2.69
N ALA A 18 -26.34 9.47 1.45
CA ALA A 18 -25.39 8.78 0.57
C ALA A 18 -23.94 8.84 1.10
N LEU A 19 -23.52 9.99 1.66
CA LEU A 19 -22.20 10.13 2.29
C LEU A 19 -22.07 9.26 3.55
N GLN A 20 -23.13 9.16 4.34
CA GLN A 20 -23.17 8.32 5.53
C GLN A 20 -23.08 6.84 5.16
N ALA A 21 -23.89 6.38 4.21
CA ALA A 21 -23.83 5.01 3.70
C ALA A 21 -22.46 4.69 3.08
N ALA A 22 -21.83 5.64 2.37
CA ALA A 22 -20.49 5.46 1.82
C ALA A 22 -19.42 5.31 2.91
N ARG A 23 -19.52 6.06 4.02
CA ARG A 23 -18.60 5.93 5.17
C ARG A 23 -18.76 4.58 5.86
N GLU A 24 -19.99 4.13 6.05
CA GLU A 24 -20.28 2.83 6.67
C GLU A 24 -19.78 1.67 5.79
N ALA A 25 -19.99 1.76 4.48
CA ALA A 25 -19.44 0.81 3.52
C ALA A 25 -17.90 0.82 3.53
N GLN A 26 -17.27 2.00 3.60
CA GLN A 26 -15.82 2.12 3.66
C GLN A 26 -15.24 1.56 4.96
N ALA A 27 -15.92 1.71 6.10
CA ALA A 27 -15.52 1.14 7.38
C ALA A 27 -15.57 -0.40 7.41
N GLN A 28 -16.39 -1.01 6.56
CA GLN A 28 -16.49 -2.46 6.39
C GLN A 28 -15.46 -3.03 5.41
N LEU A 29 -14.73 -2.18 4.67
CA LEU A 29 -13.67 -2.65 3.79
C LEU A 29 -12.49 -3.18 4.63
N PRO A 30 -11.87 -4.30 4.23
CA PRO A 30 -10.67 -4.79 4.89
C PRO A 30 -9.57 -3.73 4.82
N ALA A 31 -8.80 -3.59 5.90
CA ALA A 31 -7.68 -2.66 5.96
C ALA A 31 -6.73 -2.91 4.77
N VAL A 32 -6.61 -1.94 3.88
CA VAL A 32 -5.71 -2.02 2.73
C VAL A 32 -4.29 -1.85 3.23
N ASP A 33 -3.42 -2.82 2.94
CA ASP A 33 -2.01 -2.75 3.29
C ASP A 33 -1.36 -1.52 2.61
N PRO A 34 -0.86 -0.54 3.39
CA PRO A 34 -0.34 0.70 2.83
C PRO A 34 0.86 0.46 1.90
N GLN A 35 0.81 1.05 0.71
CA GLN A 35 1.94 1.08 -0.21
C GLN A 35 2.80 2.32 0.04
N VAL A 36 4.07 2.13 0.34
CA VAL A 36 5.02 3.21 0.59
C VAL A 36 6.02 3.39 -0.57
N SER A 37 6.45 4.63 -0.76
CA SER A 37 7.48 4.97 -1.74
C SER A 37 8.88 4.52 -1.29
N VAL A 38 9.83 4.44 -2.23
CA VAL A 38 11.22 4.07 -1.93
C VAL A 38 11.86 4.98 -0.86
N PRO A 39 11.72 6.32 -0.89
CA PRO A 39 12.24 7.16 0.18
C PRO A 39 11.65 6.86 1.56
N ILE A 40 10.35 6.53 1.62
CA ILE A 40 9.67 6.18 2.88
C ILE A 40 10.18 4.82 3.37
N ALA A 41 10.24 3.81 2.50
CA ALA A 41 10.80 2.50 2.84
C ALA A 41 12.25 2.60 3.31
N ALA A 42 13.07 3.43 2.68
CA ALA A 42 14.46 3.68 3.07
C ALA A 42 14.56 4.28 4.48
N LYS A 43 13.68 5.25 4.80
CA LYS A 43 13.57 5.81 6.15
C LYS A 43 13.17 4.76 7.18
N THR A 44 12.20 3.90 6.87
CA THR A 44 11.75 2.82 7.77
C THR A 44 12.83 1.77 8.02
N LEU A 45 13.64 1.46 7.00
CA LEU A 45 14.73 0.50 7.07
C LEU A 45 16.05 1.11 7.57
N SER A 46 16.11 2.42 7.80
CA SER A 46 17.33 3.17 8.13
C SER A 46 18.49 2.92 7.15
N VAL A 47 18.19 2.90 5.85
CA VAL A 47 19.18 2.73 4.77
C VAL A 47 19.04 3.82 3.71
N TYR A 48 20.01 3.92 2.80
CA TYR A 48 19.91 4.82 1.66
C TYR A 48 18.86 4.35 0.64
N PRO A 49 18.15 5.26 -0.06
CA PRO A 49 17.20 4.91 -1.12
C PRO A 49 17.80 4.07 -2.24
N SER A 50 19.08 4.27 -2.56
CA SER A 50 19.83 3.46 -3.53
C SER A 50 19.98 2.01 -3.07
N THR A 51 20.17 1.78 -1.77
CA THR A 51 20.23 0.43 -1.18
C THR A 51 18.90 -0.29 -1.31
N VAL A 52 17.78 0.41 -1.06
CA VAL A 52 16.44 -0.17 -1.25
C VAL A 52 16.21 -0.57 -2.71
N ARG A 53 16.64 0.25 -3.66
CA ARG A 53 16.57 -0.09 -5.09
C ARG A 53 17.37 -1.35 -5.41
N ARG A 54 18.58 -1.48 -4.84
CA ARG A 54 19.39 -2.70 -4.99
C ARG A 54 18.66 -3.93 -4.46
N TYR A 55 17.93 -3.83 -3.34
CA TYR A 55 17.16 -4.96 -2.81
C TYR A 55 16.06 -5.46 -3.76
N PHE A 56 15.53 -4.59 -4.63
CA PHE A 56 14.56 -4.97 -5.66
C PHE A 56 15.19 -5.71 -6.83
N ASP A 57 16.45 -5.40 -7.14
CA ASP A 57 17.18 -5.96 -8.27
C ASP A 57 17.87 -7.29 -7.92
N LEU A 58 17.85 -7.68 -6.63
CA LEU A 58 18.30 -9.00 -6.18
C LEU A 58 17.41 -10.12 -6.74
N PRO A 59 17.96 -11.32 -6.99
CA PRO A 59 17.17 -12.49 -7.38
C PRO A 59 16.06 -12.80 -6.37
N LEU A 60 14.93 -13.31 -6.85
CA LEU A 60 13.76 -13.65 -5.99
C LEU A 60 14.08 -14.68 -4.89
N GLY A 61 15.16 -15.44 -4.99
CA GLY A 61 15.59 -16.37 -3.93
C GLY A 61 16.56 -15.76 -2.92
N HIS A 62 17.00 -14.52 -3.12
CA HIS A 62 18.00 -13.90 -2.28
C HIS A 62 17.38 -13.50 -0.92
N PRO A 63 18.05 -13.76 0.22
CA PRO A 63 17.48 -13.46 1.56
C PRO A 63 17.11 -11.97 1.74
N GLN A 64 17.91 -11.09 1.14
CA GLN A 64 17.68 -9.65 1.15
C GLN A 64 16.76 -9.12 0.04
N HIS A 65 16.19 -9.99 -0.81
CA HIS A 65 15.24 -9.53 -1.82
C HIS A 65 14.01 -8.89 -1.15
N LEU A 66 13.72 -7.66 -1.53
CA LEU A 66 12.56 -6.92 -1.05
C LEU A 66 11.48 -6.92 -2.13
N PRO A 67 10.30 -7.52 -1.89
CA PRO A 67 9.20 -7.47 -2.84
C PRO A 67 8.77 -6.03 -3.11
N TYR A 68 8.32 -5.76 -4.34
CA TYR A 68 7.78 -4.47 -4.72
C TYR A 68 6.61 -4.61 -5.69
N VAL A 69 5.74 -3.60 -5.66
CA VAL A 69 4.62 -3.40 -6.57
C VAL A 69 5.03 -2.33 -7.60
N SER A 70 4.76 -2.59 -8.87
CA SER A 70 5.02 -1.61 -9.93
C SER A 70 3.74 -0.82 -10.20
N THR A 71 3.69 0.45 -9.81
CA THR A 71 2.56 1.34 -10.09
C THR A 71 2.72 2.10 -11.41
N SER A 72 3.92 2.11 -11.97
CA SER A 72 4.20 2.61 -13.32
C SER A 72 5.28 1.79 -14.01
N ASN A 73 5.50 2.05 -15.31
CA ASN A 73 6.58 1.43 -16.08
C ASN A 73 7.97 1.98 -15.74
N HIS A 74 8.07 3.00 -14.87
CA HIS A 74 9.32 3.62 -14.48
C HIS A 74 9.80 3.12 -13.11
N ALA A 75 11.12 3.07 -12.91
CA ALA A 75 11.74 2.69 -11.64
C ALA A 75 11.35 3.61 -10.45
N ALA A 76 10.80 4.80 -10.71
CA ALA A 76 10.24 5.69 -9.67
C ALA A 76 8.86 5.26 -9.18
N GLY A 77 8.13 4.45 -9.97
CA GLY A 77 6.83 3.88 -9.64
C GLY A 77 6.90 2.58 -8.84
N ARG A 78 8.08 2.15 -8.40
CA ARG A 78 8.18 1.02 -7.47
C ARG A 78 7.67 1.45 -6.09
N ARG A 79 6.77 0.65 -5.52
CA ARG A 79 6.19 0.81 -4.19
C ARG A 79 6.38 -0.48 -3.41
N VAL A 80 6.45 -0.38 -2.09
CA VAL A 80 6.61 -1.54 -1.20
C VAL A 80 5.42 -1.57 -0.26
N LEU A 81 4.87 -2.74 -0.01
CA LEU A 81 3.82 -2.90 0.98
C LEU A 81 4.42 -2.80 2.39
N GLN A 82 3.69 -2.22 3.33
CA GLN A 82 4.19 -2.06 4.69
C GLN A 82 4.37 -3.40 5.39
N SER A 83 3.49 -4.38 5.13
CA SER A 83 3.67 -5.76 5.61
C SER A 83 4.94 -6.43 5.08
N ASP A 84 5.29 -6.20 3.81
CA ASP A 84 6.49 -6.75 3.18
C ASP A 84 7.76 -6.20 3.83
N ILE A 85 7.77 -4.92 4.23
CA ILE A 85 8.89 -4.29 4.95
C ILE A 85 9.06 -4.97 6.32
N ALA A 86 7.97 -5.15 7.06
CA ALA A 86 8.01 -5.80 8.37
C ALA A 86 8.50 -7.25 8.28
N ALA A 87 7.96 -8.01 7.32
CA ALA A 87 8.39 -9.38 7.05
C ALA A 87 9.88 -9.42 6.65
N TRP A 88 10.33 -8.51 5.78
CA TRP A 88 11.74 -8.40 5.38
C TRP A 88 12.65 -8.10 6.57
N GLN A 89 12.27 -7.17 7.47
CA GLN A 89 13.03 -6.87 8.68
C GLN A 89 13.13 -8.08 9.60
N GLN A 90 12.03 -8.81 9.80
CA GLN A 90 12.02 -10.02 10.63
C GLN A 90 12.95 -11.10 10.07
N ARG A 91 12.95 -11.32 8.74
CA ARG A 91 13.88 -12.25 8.07
C ARG A 91 15.34 -11.84 8.28
N ASN A 92 15.67 -10.58 8.02
CA ASN A 92 17.06 -10.12 8.03
C ASN A 92 17.62 -9.87 9.43
N ARG A 93 16.78 -9.65 10.45
CA ARG A 93 17.21 -9.50 11.85
C ARG A 93 17.50 -10.85 12.52
N SER A 94 16.80 -11.91 12.14
CA SER A 94 16.92 -13.23 12.77
C SER A 94 18.03 -14.11 12.18
N GLY A 95 18.65 -13.70 11.06
CA GLY A 95 19.56 -14.55 10.29
C GLY A 95 18.88 -15.79 9.68
N GLN A 96 17.56 -15.94 9.87
CA GLN A 96 16.81 -17.04 9.31
C GLN A 96 16.41 -16.74 7.87
N VAL A 97 16.77 -17.64 6.97
CA VAL A 97 16.21 -17.70 5.62
C VAL A 97 14.77 -18.20 5.73
N VAL A 98 13.84 -17.32 6.12
CA VAL A 98 12.41 -17.63 6.01
C VAL A 98 12.10 -17.71 4.50
N PRO A 99 11.55 -18.83 4.00
CA PRO A 99 11.17 -18.94 2.61
C PRO A 99 10.25 -17.77 2.24
N LEU A 100 10.61 -17.04 1.19
CA LEU A 100 9.71 -16.06 0.61
C LEU A 100 8.41 -16.79 0.24
N PRO A 101 7.23 -16.31 0.65
CA PRO A 101 5.99 -16.95 0.27
C PRO A 101 5.94 -17.01 -1.26
N VAL A 102 5.87 -18.23 -1.79
CA VAL A 102 5.90 -18.57 -3.23
C VAL A 102 4.72 -18.01 -4.05
N THR A 103 3.91 -17.12 -3.47
CA THR A 103 2.67 -16.60 -4.05
C THR A 103 2.80 -15.20 -4.67
N HIS A 104 3.99 -14.60 -4.71
CA HIS A 104 4.15 -13.22 -5.20
C HIS A 104 5.03 -13.20 -6.45
N ALA A 105 4.40 -13.45 -7.60
CA ALA A 105 4.97 -13.13 -8.90
C ALA A 105 5.59 -11.73 -8.88
N ALA A 106 6.84 -11.65 -9.33
CA ALA A 106 7.79 -10.53 -9.30
C ALA A 106 7.34 -9.20 -9.95
N LYS A 107 6.06 -9.05 -10.29
CA LYS A 107 5.41 -7.86 -10.82
C LYS A 107 3.93 -7.96 -10.47
N ARG A 108 3.52 -7.53 -9.28
CA ARG A 108 2.11 -7.21 -9.06
C ARG A 108 1.81 -5.92 -9.82
N LYS A 109 0.99 -6.00 -10.87
CA LYS A 109 0.39 -4.82 -11.48
C LYS A 109 -0.57 -4.23 -10.46
N ALA A 110 -0.48 -2.93 -10.20
CA ALA A 110 -1.52 -2.23 -9.48
C ALA A 110 -2.85 -2.46 -10.22
N LYS A 111 -3.86 -2.97 -9.51
CA LYS A 111 -5.22 -3.10 -10.03
C LYS A 111 -5.95 -1.79 -9.85
#